data_AF-A0A0N4YCL2-F1
#
_entry.id   AF-A0A0N4YCL2-F1
#
_cell.length_a   1.000
_cell.length_b   1.000
_cell.length_c   1.000
_cell.angle_alpha   90.00
_cell.angle_beta   90.00
_cell.angle_gamma   90.00
#
_symmetry.space_group_name_H-M   'P 1'
#
loop_
_entity.id
_entity.type
_entity.pdbx_description
1 polymer ?
#
loop_
_entity_poly.entity_id
_entity_poly.type
_entity_poly.pdbx_seq_one_letter_code
_entity_poly.pdbx_strand_id
1 'polypeptide(L)'
;VLAIIANDCGEYWPFWLSLHQAIVIPVCSASIQYAQQVVNELLDADFEVDGNFDCSGTLSRRIRAAVVSKYNFILVVGNAESEHGTVNVRMRNDFVS
;
A
#
# COMPACT_ATOMS: atom_id res chain seq x y z
N VAL A 1 8.66 20.96 -18.82
CA VAL A 1 9.02 19.54 -19.01
C VAL A 1 8.10 18.60 -18.21
N LEU A 2 7.71 18.93 -16.95
CA LEU A 2 6.68 18.15 -16.22
C LEU A 2 5.34 17.98 -16.97
N ALA A 3 4.92 18.99 -17.74
CA ALA A 3 3.63 18.98 -18.43
C ALA A 3 3.50 17.97 -19.58
N ILE A 4 4.60 17.50 -20.17
CA ILE A 4 4.55 16.56 -21.31
C ILE A 4 4.30 15.13 -20.82
N ILE A 5 4.87 14.77 -19.66
CA ILE A 5 4.69 13.43 -19.06
C ILE A 5 3.24 13.25 -18.57
N ALA A 6 2.62 14.31 -18.05
CA ALA A 6 1.22 14.28 -17.62
C ALA A 6 0.22 14.10 -18.78
N ASN A 7 0.58 14.52 -20.00
CA ASN A 7 -0.29 14.41 -21.17
C ASN A 7 -0.30 12.99 -21.78
N ASP A 8 0.81 12.25 -21.66
CA ASP A 8 0.93 10.88 -22.18
C ASP A 8 0.66 9.79 -21.12
N CYS A 9 0.77 10.12 -19.82
CA CYS A 9 0.51 9.18 -18.71
C CYS A 9 -0.96 9.12 -18.25
N GLY A 10 -1.97 9.31 -19.11
CA GLY A 10 -3.38 9.04 -18.76
C GLY A 10 -3.80 9.45 -17.32
N GLU A 11 -4.44 8.54 -16.57
CA GLU A 11 -4.90 8.75 -15.18
C GLU A 11 -3.93 8.28 -14.08
N TYR A 12 -2.72 7.79 -14.44
CA TYR A 12 -1.87 7.01 -13.53
C TYR A 12 -0.40 7.43 -13.61
N TRP A 13 0.12 7.89 -12.48
CA TRP A 13 1.52 8.25 -12.34
C TRP A 13 2.42 7.00 -12.29
N PRO A 14 3.58 7.01 -12.96
CA PRO A 14 4.58 5.96 -12.78
C PRO A 14 5.07 5.93 -11.33
N PHE A 15 5.41 4.74 -10.83
CA PHE A 15 5.79 4.49 -9.42
C PHE A 15 6.86 5.47 -8.89
N TRP A 16 7.89 5.72 -9.70
CA TRP A 16 9.00 6.64 -9.39
C TRP A 16 8.60 8.12 -9.26
N LEU A 17 7.39 8.48 -9.71
CA LEU A 17 6.87 9.86 -9.73
C LEU A 17 5.58 10.00 -8.90
N SER A 18 5.14 8.91 -8.26
CA SER A 18 3.90 8.87 -7.50
C SER A 18 4.17 9.26 -6.05
N LEU A 19 3.41 10.24 -5.54
CA LEU A 19 3.45 10.66 -4.13
C LEU A 19 2.87 9.62 -3.17
N HIS A 20 2.25 8.55 -3.67
CA HIS A 20 1.65 7.49 -2.86
C HIS A 20 2.07 6.13 -3.43
N GLN A 21 3.28 5.70 -3.06
CA GLN A 21 3.90 4.51 -3.64
C GLN A 21 3.28 3.22 -3.10
N ALA A 22 3.18 3.08 -1.78
CA ALA A 22 2.58 1.91 -1.14
C ALA A 22 1.76 2.26 0.11
N ILE A 23 0.85 1.37 0.49
CA ILE A 23 0.13 1.46 1.76
C ILE A 23 0.12 0.11 2.48
N VAL A 24 0.42 0.11 3.77
CA VAL A 24 0.38 -1.07 4.64
C VAL A 24 -0.95 -1.12 5.40
N ILE A 25 -1.62 -2.28 5.33
CA ILE A 25 -2.95 -2.54 5.91
C ILE A 25 -2.87 -3.79 6.80
N PRO A 26 -2.79 -3.65 8.13
CA PRO A 26 -2.90 -4.78 9.06
C PRO A 26 -4.31 -5.38 9.06
N VAL A 27 -4.46 -6.70 9.08
CA VAL A 27 -5.76 -7.41 9.11
C VAL A 27 -6.39 -7.32 10.51
N CYS A 28 -5.56 -7.37 11.55
CA CYS A 28 -5.99 -7.36 12.95
C CYS A 28 -5.13 -6.42 13.79
N SER A 29 -5.63 -6.02 14.97
CA SER A 29 -4.89 -5.16 15.89
C SER A 29 -3.56 -5.76 16.35
N ALA A 30 -3.47 -7.09 16.45
CA ALA A 30 -2.24 -7.80 16.79
C ALA A 30 -1.12 -7.58 15.75
N SER A 31 -1.49 -7.39 14.48
CA SER A 31 -0.55 -7.16 13.37
C SER A 31 -0.12 -5.71 13.19
N ILE A 32 -0.63 -4.76 13.99
CA ILE A 32 -0.31 -3.33 13.88
C ILE A 32 1.18 -3.08 14.14
N GLN A 33 1.76 -3.72 15.14
CA GLN A 33 3.17 -3.52 15.49
C GLN A 33 4.10 -3.95 14.35
N TYR A 34 3.80 -5.10 13.73
CA TYR A 34 4.55 -5.57 12.56
C TYR A 34 4.31 -4.66 11.34
N ALA A 35 3.08 -4.21 11.12
CA ALA A 35 2.80 -3.25 10.05
C ALA A 35 3.59 -1.94 10.21
N GLN A 36 3.75 -1.43 11.44
CA GLN A 36 4.60 -0.26 11.72
C GLN A 36 6.07 -0.54 11.40
N GLN A 37 6.58 -1.71 11.74
CA GLN A 37 7.94 -2.12 11.41
C GLN A 37 8.15 -2.13 9.89
N VAL A 38 7.24 -2.76 9.14
CA VAL A 38 7.30 -2.81 7.67
C VAL A 38 7.28 -1.41 7.06
N VAL A 39 6.44 -0.50 7.58
CA VAL A 39 6.42 0.89 7.12
C VAL A 39 7.78 1.56 7.36
N ASN A 40 8.35 1.43 8.56
CA ASN A 40 9.66 2.03 8.87
C ASN A 40 10.77 1.47 7.98
N GLU A 41 10.81 0.15 7.74
CA GLU A 41 11.80 -0.47 6.85
C GLU A 41 11.70 0.05 5.41
N LEU A 42 10.49 0.33 4.93
CA LEU A 42 10.27 0.89 3.60
C LEU A 42 10.60 2.39 3.52
N LEU A 43 10.29 3.14 4.58
CA LEU A 43 10.68 4.55 4.70
C LEU A 43 12.21 4.70 4.76
N ASP A 44 12.90 3.83 5.50
CA ASP A 44 14.37 3.77 5.57
C ASP A 44 15.01 3.42 4.22
N ALA A 45 14.25 2.77 3.33
CA ALA A 45 14.65 2.44 1.96
C ALA A 45 14.28 3.54 0.93
N ASP A 46 13.95 4.75 1.38
CA ASP A 46 13.55 5.91 0.56
C ASP A 46 12.25 5.69 -0.27
N PHE A 47 11.34 4.84 0.21
CA PHE A 47 10.01 4.68 -0.39
C PHE A 47 8.94 5.45 0.38
N GLU A 48 8.00 6.06 -0.33
CA GLU A 48 6.88 6.79 0.26
C GLU A 48 5.73 5.82 0.60
N VAL A 49 5.70 5.37 1.86
CA VAL A 49 4.77 4.34 2.33
C VAL A 49 3.89 4.84 3.45
N ASP A 50 2.58 4.72 3.24
CA ASP A 50 1.57 5.08 4.24
C ASP A 50 1.14 3.86 5.07
N GLY A 51 0.83 4.08 6.35
CA GLY A 51 0.36 3.03 7.26
C GLY A 51 -1.09 3.26 7.70
N ASN A 52 -2.01 2.37 7.31
CA ASN A 52 -3.39 2.41 7.81
C ASN A 52 -3.53 1.54 9.05
N PHE A 53 -3.14 2.06 10.22
CA PHE A 53 -3.21 1.33 11.49
C PHE A 53 -4.62 1.24 12.09
N ASP A 54 -5.61 1.89 11.47
CA ASP A 54 -6.99 1.78 11.91
C ASP A 54 -7.60 0.46 11.41
N CYS A 55 -7.81 -0.47 12.34
CA CYS A 55 -8.48 -1.74 12.08
C CYS A 55 -10.02 -1.61 12.13
N SER A 56 -10.58 -0.40 12.09
CA SER A 56 -12.03 -0.19 12.02
C SER A 56 -12.58 -0.61 10.64
N GLY A 57 -13.59 -1.48 10.65
CA GLY A 57 -14.27 -1.97 9.44
C GLY A 57 -13.61 -3.18 8.76
N THR A 58 -14.20 -3.62 7.65
CA THR A 58 -13.73 -4.82 6.94
C THR A 58 -12.48 -4.53 6.10
N LEU A 59 -11.61 -5.53 5.94
CA LEU A 59 -10.41 -5.45 5.09
C LEU A 59 -10.75 -4.95 3.68
N SER A 60 -11.83 -5.47 3.08
CA SER A 60 -12.29 -5.08 1.75
C SER A 60 -12.62 -3.58 1.64
N ARG A 61 -13.16 -2.96 2.70
CA ARG A 61 -13.41 -1.50 2.72
C ARG A 61 -12.11 -0.72 2.72
N ARG A 62 -11.11 -1.17 3.48
CA ARG A 62 -9.79 -0.52 3.58
C ARG A 62 -9.00 -0.66 2.28
N ILE A 63 -9.05 -1.84 1.65
CA ILE A 63 -8.48 -2.06 0.31
C ILE A 63 -9.14 -1.13 -0.71
N ARG A 64 -10.48 -1.01 -0.71
CA ARG A 64 -11.17 -0.08 -1.61
C ARG A 64 -10.77 1.38 -1.37
N ALA A 65 -10.61 1.80 -0.11
CA ALA A 65 -10.13 3.13 0.21
C ALA A 65 -8.73 3.38 -0.35
N ALA A 66 -7.81 2.42 -0.22
CA ALA A 66 -6.48 2.48 -0.81
C ALA A 66 -6.51 2.56 -2.36
N VAL A 67 -7.38 1.78 -3.00
CA VAL A 67 -7.55 1.83 -4.47
C VAL A 67 -8.08 3.21 -4.90
N VAL A 68 -9.04 3.79 -4.17
CA VAL A 68 -9.60 5.13 -4.44
C VAL A 68 -8.53 6.22 -4.26
N SER A 69 -7.68 6.10 -3.26
CA SER A 69 -6.52 6.98 -3.03
C SER A 69 -5.40 6.79 -4.06
N LYS A 70 -5.57 5.90 -5.05
CA LYS A 70 -4.63 5.62 -6.14
C LYS A 70 -3.24 5.17 -5.68
N TYR A 71 -3.12 4.42 -4.58
CA TYR A 71 -1.84 3.75 -4.25
C TYR A 71 -1.43 2.77 -5.35
N ASN A 72 -0.13 2.62 -5.59
CA ASN A 72 0.38 1.67 -6.59
C ASN A 72 0.44 0.24 -6.02
N PHE A 73 0.86 0.12 -4.76
CA PHE A 73 0.94 -1.16 -4.04
C PHE A 73 0.14 -1.13 -2.74
N ILE A 74 -0.54 -2.22 -2.45
CA ILE A 74 -1.27 -2.43 -1.19
C ILE A 74 -0.63 -3.64 -0.51
N LEU A 75 -0.01 -3.40 0.63
CA LEU A 75 0.67 -4.39 1.45
C LEU A 75 -0.28 -4.82 2.57
N VAL A 76 -0.74 -6.07 2.54
CA VAL A 76 -1.61 -6.61 3.57
C VAL A 76 -0.80 -7.47 4.52
N VAL A 77 -0.98 -7.23 5.81
CA VAL A 77 -0.28 -7.94 6.88
C VAL A 77 -1.29 -8.59 7.80
N GLY A 78 -1.27 -9.90 7.94
CA GLY A 78 -2.02 -10.62 8.96
C GLY A 78 -1.11 -11.24 10.03
N ASN A 79 -1.71 -12.08 10.87
CA ASN A 79 -0.99 -12.79 11.93
C ASN A 79 -0.01 -13.81 11.34
N ALA A 80 -0.46 -14.55 10.32
CA ALA A 80 0.37 -15.53 9.61
C ALA A 80 1.58 -14.85 8.95
N GLU A 81 1.36 -13.71 8.30
CA GLU A 81 2.42 -12.92 7.67
C GLU A 81 3.44 -12.41 8.70
N SER A 82 2.97 -11.96 9.87
CA SER A 82 3.85 -11.50 10.95
C SER A 82 4.70 -12.62 11.56
N GLU A 83 4.17 -13.84 11.65
CA GLU A 83 4.92 -15.01 12.14
C GLU A 83 6.01 -15.46 11.15
N HIS A 84 5.74 -15.35 9.86
CA HIS A 84 6.67 -15.77 8.80
C HIS A 84 7.60 -14.65 8.33
N GLY A 85 7.43 -13.41 8.83
CA GLY A 85 8.20 -12.25 8.34
C GLY A 85 7.92 -11.95 6.88
N THR A 86 6.68 -12.15 6.42
CA THR A 86 6.26 -11.94 5.04
C THR A 86 5.23 -10.82 4.95
N VAL A 87 4.90 -10.38 3.74
CA VAL A 87 3.82 -9.43 3.47
C VAL A 87 3.06 -9.88 2.22
N ASN A 88 1.73 -9.74 2.22
CA ASN A 88 0.93 -10.02 1.05
C ASN A 88 0.85 -8.76 0.17
N VAL A 89 1.57 -8.75 -0.95
CA VAL A 89 1.58 -7.61 -1.88
C VAL A 89 0.43 -7.77 -2.88
N ARG A 90 -0.42 -6.74 -2.96
CA ARG A 90 -1.48 -6.64 -3.97
C ARG A 90 -1.20 -5.46 -4.87
N MET A 91 -1.25 -5.70 -6.18
CA MET A 91 -1.10 -4.65 -7.19
C MET A 91 -2.46 -4.12 -7.61
N ARG A 92 -2.50 -2.86 -8.08
CA ARG A 92 -3.71 -2.20 -8.58
C ARG A 92 -4.49 -3.04 -9.62
N ASN A 93 -3.80 -3.88 -10.39
CA ASN A 93 -4.39 -4.64 -11.50
C ASN A 93 -4.91 -6.04 -11.13
N ASP A 94 -4.91 -6.42 -9.84
CA ASP A 94 -5.40 -7.73 -9.39
C ASP A 94 -6.94 -7.84 -9.38
N PHE A 95 -7.65 -6.78 -9.81
CA PHE A 95 -9.07 -6.89 -10.12
C PHE A 95 -9.24 -7.46 -11.53
N VAL A 96 -9.56 -8.77 -11.54
CA VAL A 96 -10.17 -9.57 -12.62
C VAL A 96 -9.19 -10.30 -13.56
N SER A 97 -9.15 -11.62 -13.37
CA SER A 97 -9.40 -12.59 -14.45
C SER A 97 -10.56 -13.48 -14.04
#